data_AF-A0A4Y2FNV1-F1
#
_entry.id   AF-A0A4Y2FNV1-F1
#
_cell.length_a   1.000
_cell.length_b   1.000
_cell.length_c   1.000
_cell.angle_alpha   90.00
_cell.angle_beta   90.00
_cell.angle_gamma   90.00
#
_symmetry.space_group_name_H-M   'P 1'
#
loop_
_entity.id
_entity.type
_entity.pdbx_description
1 polymer ?
#
loop_
_entity_poly.entity_id
_entity_poly.type
_entity_poly.pdbx_seq_one_letter_code
_entity_poly.pdbx_strand_id
1 'polypeptide(L)'
;MMRKLDPFMSCLRSNFQMHFESYPHLSVDEAMVKYKGRLGIVQYMPNKPVKRGIKVWALCTSFFGYVYNFEPYCGKRDKLPRNDNGLGYSVVTFLTKNLSKGHHIYIERFYTSVVLMKDLLNPL
;
A
#
# COMPACT_ATOMS: atom_id res chain seq x y z
N MET A 1 7.50 -17.83 2.47
CA MET A 1 7.15 -17.41 3.84
C MET A 1 5.80 -16.68 3.86
N MET A 2 5.60 -15.63 3.04
CA MET A 2 4.27 -15.00 2.87
C MET A 2 3.16 -15.96 2.43
N ARG A 3 3.47 -17.01 1.65
CA ARG A 3 2.50 -18.08 1.25
C ARG A 3 1.58 -18.59 2.36
N LYS A 4 2.06 -18.68 3.60
CA LYS A 4 1.25 -19.13 4.74
C LYS A 4 0.29 -18.05 5.25
N LEU A 5 0.67 -16.78 5.15
CA LEU A 5 -0.12 -15.63 5.58
C LEU A 5 -1.02 -15.09 4.47
N ASP A 6 -0.75 -15.40 3.20
CA ASP A 6 -1.50 -14.84 2.07
C ASP A 6 -3.03 -15.02 2.16
N PRO A 7 -3.58 -16.18 2.59
CA PRO A 7 -5.03 -16.32 2.74
C PRO A 7 -5.58 -15.36 3.80
N PHE A 8 -4.87 -15.23 4.92
CA PHE A 8 -5.23 -14.33 6.01
C PHE A 8 -5.15 -12.86 5.58
N MET A 9 -4.07 -12.46 4.90
CA MET A 9 -3.89 -11.09 4.41
C MET A 9 -4.93 -10.71 3.36
N SER A 10 -5.32 -11.67 2.50
CA SER A 10 -6.37 -11.45 1.51
C SER A 10 -7.74 -11.31 2.17
N CYS A 11 -8.03 -12.11 3.19
CA CYS A 11 -9.24 -11.98 4.00
C CYS A 11 -9.32 -10.62 4.69
N LEU A 12 -8.24 -10.17 5.34
CA LEU A 12 -8.18 -8.85 5.98
C LEU A 12 -8.43 -7.72 4.99
N ARG A 13 -7.76 -7.71 3.83
CA ARG A 13 -8.00 -6.70 2.80
C ARG A 13 -9.46 -6.68 2.34
N SER A 14 -10.03 -7.86 2.09
CA SER A 14 -11.43 -7.96 1.67
C SER A 14 -12.36 -7.37 2.73
N ASN A 15 -12.15 -7.71 4.00
CA ASN A 15 -12.98 -7.21 5.09
C ASN A 15 -12.81 -5.69 5.29
N PHE A 16 -11.58 -5.17 5.17
CA PHE A 16 -11.33 -3.73 5.33
C PHE A 16 -12.04 -2.90 4.25
N GLN A 17 -12.11 -3.43 3.02
CA GLN A 17 -12.78 -2.75 1.91
C GLN A 17 -14.30 -2.92 1.96
N MET A 18 -14.79 -4.05 2.49
CA MET A 18 -16.22 -4.35 2.59
C MET A 18 -16.90 -3.54 3.70
N HIS A 19 -16.23 -3.31 4.82
CA HIS A 19 -16.84 -2.72 6.02
C HIS A 19 -16.54 -1.24 6.22
N PHE A 20 -15.84 -0.60 5.29
CA PHE A 20 -15.53 0.82 5.38
C PHE A 20 -15.86 1.50 4.05
N GLU A 21 -16.88 2.37 4.07
CA GLU A 21 -17.24 3.19 2.92
C GLU A 21 -16.06 4.10 2.56
N SER A 22 -15.76 4.18 1.28
CA SER A 22 -14.57 4.88 0.81
C SER A 22 -14.71 6.39 1.08
N TYR A 23 -13.95 6.87 2.08
CA TYR A 23 -13.89 8.28 2.45
C TYR A 23 -13.23 9.09 1.33
N PRO A 24 -13.69 10.31 0.99
CA PRO A 24 -13.23 11.04 -0.19
C PRO A 24 -11.71 11.31 -0.26
N HIS A 25 -11.01 11.31 0.87
CA HIS A 25 -9.60 11.65 0.96
C HIS A 25 -8.78 10.46 1.49
N LEU A 26 -7.88 9.91 0.68
CA LEU A 26 -7.02 8.80 1.06
C LEU A 26 -5.55 9.10 0.81
N SER A 27 -4.67 8.56 1.63
CA SER A 27 -3.22 8.70 1.52
C SER A 27 -2.56 7.36 1.25
N VAL A 28 -1.62 7.32 0.31
CA VAL A 28 -0.71 6.18 0.10
C VAL A 28 0.65 6.51 0.69
N ASP A 29 1.08 5.70 1.65
CA ASP A 29 2.40 5.81 2.26
C ASP A 29 2.89 4.46 2.82
N GLU A 30 4.07 4.44 3.42
CA GLU A 30 4.69 3.29 4.05
C GLU A 30 4.49 3.32 5.56
N ALA A 31 3.96 2.21 6.07
CA ALA A 31 3.89 1.91 7.48
C ALA A 31 5.02 0.94 7.89
N MET A 32 5.42 1.02 9.16
CA MET A 32 6.43 0.14 9.76
C MET A 32 5.82 -0.66 10.90
N VAL A 33 5.75 -1.98 10.75
CA VAL A 33 5.33 -2.90 11.81
C VAL A 33 6.57 -3.34 12.58
N LYS A 34 6.65 -2.96 13.87
CA LYS A 34 7.80 -3.26 14.73
C LYS A 34 8.03 -4.76 14.81
N TYR A 35 9.21 -5.20 14.37
CA TYR A 35 9.60 -6.61 14.40
C TYR A 35 11.11 -6.71 14.58
N LYS A 36 11.55 -7.52 15.54
CA LYS A 36 12.98 -7.68 15.90
C LYS A 36 13.56 -9.04 15.53
N GLY A 37 12.73 -9.98 15.09
CA GLY A 37 13.14 -11.35 14.76
C GLY A 37 13.99 -11.45 13.50
N ARG A 38 14.34 -12.69 13.14
CA ARG A 38 15.15 -13.00 11.97
C ARG A 38 14.24 -13.33 10.80
N LEU A 39 13.96 -12.33 9.98
CA LEU A 39 13.20 -12.53 8.77
C LEU A 39 13.76 -11.72 7.61
N GLY A 40 13.83 -12.33 6.42
CA GLY A 40 14.45 -11.72 5.24
C GLY A 40 13.71 -10.52 4.65
N ILE A 41 12.50 -10.21 5.11
CA ILE A 41 11.73 -9.03 4.69
C ILE A 41 11.85 -7.84 5.64
N VAL A 42 12.56 -8.00 6.77
CA VAL A 42 12.77 -6.90 7.73
C VAL A 42 13.57 -5.80 7.05
N GLN A 43 13.02 -4.59 7.09
CA GLN A 43 13.63 -3.38 6.57
C GLN A 43 14.19 -2.53 7.71
N TYR A 44 15.25 -1.77 7.39
CA TYR A 44 15.76 -0.70 8.23
C TYR A 44 15.47 0.64 7.55
N MET A 45 14.71 1.51 8.22
CA MET A 45 14.32 2.84 7.75
C MET A 45 14.68 3.88 8.83
N PRO A 46 15.86 4.54 8.74
CA PRO A 46 16.40 5.35 9.84
C PRO A 46 15.52 6.55 10.20
N ASN A 47 14.75 7.07 9.23
CA ASN A 47 13.93 8.27 9.37
C ASN A 47 12.50 7.99 9.89
N LYS A 48 12.11 6.73 10.11
CA LYS A 48 10.80 6.39 10.69
C LYS A 48 10.95 6.13 12.20
N PRO A 49 9.92 6.41 13.03
CA PRO A 49 9.96 6.15 14.48
C PRO A 49 10.28 4.69 14.80
N VAL A 50 9.67 3.76 14.05
CA VAL A 50 10.05 2.34 14.06
C VAL A 50 11.12 2.11 12.99
N LYS A 51 12.39 2.20 13.42
CA LYS A 51 13.54 2.11 12.51
C LYS A 51 13.75 0.71 11.91
N ARG A 52 13.40 -0.36 12.63
CA ARG A 52 13.59 -1.74 12.18
C ARG A 52 12.30 -2.53 12.33
N GLY A 53 11.79 -3.07 11.24
CA GLY A 53 10.50 -3.75 11.21
C GLY A 53 10.12 -4.27 9.83
N ILE A 54 8.88 -4.72 9.69
CA ILE A 54 8.31 -5.10 8.40
C ILE A 54 7.71 -3.84 7.77
N LYS A 55 8.20 -3.48 6.59
CA LYS A 55 7.66 -2.38 5.79
C LYS A 55 6.37 -2.83 5.10
N VAL A 56 5.35 -1.99 5.14
CA VAL A 56 4.04 -2.25 4.52
C VAL A 56 3.63 -1.03 3.71
N TRP A 57 3.22 -1.23 2.46
CA TRP A 57 2.53 -0.21 1.67
C TRP A 57 1.09 -0.14 2.14
N ALA A 58 0.58 1.04 2.45
CA ALA A 58 -0.77 1.21 2.96
C ALA A 58 -1.50 2.36 2.26
N LEU A 59 -2.77 2.12 1.98
CA LEU A 59 -3.75 3.14 1.60
C LEU A 59 -4.66 3.35 2.78
N CYS A 60 -4.62 4.54 3.35
CA CYS A 60 -5.35 4.89 4.56
C CYS A 60 -6.26 6.09 4.32
N THR A 61 -7.37 6.19 5.06
CA THR A 61 -8.14 7.43 5.09
C THR A 61 -7.34 8.54 5.76
N SER A 62 -7.39 9.74 5.19
CA SER A 62 -6.59 10.87 5.70
C SER A 62 -7.06 11.34 7.07
N PHE A 63 -8.37 11.26 7.35
CA PHE A 63 -8.96 11.77 8.59
C PHE A 63 -8.97 10.76 9.73
N PHE A 64 -9.36 9.50 9.46
CA PHE A 64 -9.50 8.48 10.51
C PHE A 64 -8.24 7.61 10.68
N GLY A 65 -7.33 7.61 9.71
CA GLY A 65 -6.20 6.68 9.68
C GLY A 65 -6.62 5.22 9.46
N TYR A 66 -7.84 4.97 8.97
CA TYR A 66 -8.34 3.64 8.70
C TYR A 66 -7.60 3.04 7.50
N VAL A 67 -7.11 1.81 7.62
CA VAL A 67 -6.40 1.11 6.54
C VAL A 67 -7.42 0.49 5.59
N TYR A 68 -7.57 1.08 4.40
CA TYR A 68 -8.47 0.57 3.37
C TYR A 68 -7.84 -0.58 2.56
N ASN A 69 -6.56 -0.45 2.19
CA ASN A 69 -5.83 -1.50 1.47
C ASN A 69 -4.35 -1.49 1.85
N PHE A 70 -3.66 -2.62 1.73
CA PHE A 70 -2.26 -2.74 2.11
C PHE A 70 -1.56 -3.95 1.47
N GLU A 71 -0.24 -3.87 1.35
CA GLU A 71 0.62 -5.00 0.93
C GLU A 71 1.98 -4.94 1.63
N PRO A 72 2.42 -6.02 2.31
CA PRO A 72 3.76 -6.09 2.87
C PRO A 72 4.85 -6.05 1.80
N TYR A 73 5.86 -5.22 2.00
CA TYR A 73 7.01 -5.18 1.12
C TYR A 73 7.90 -6.40 1.34
N CYS A 74 8.00 -7.26 0.32
CA CYS A 74 8.82 -8.48 0.36
C CYS A 74 9.93 -8.47 -0.70
N GLY A 75 10.33 -7.28 -1.17
CA GLY A 75 11.28 -7.13 -2.28
C GLY A 75 10.76 -7.77 -3.56
N LYS A 76 11.61 -8.55 -4.25
CA LYS A 76 11.23 -9.25 -5.50
C LYS A 76 10.22 -10.41 -5.30
N ARG A 77 9.82 -10.71 -4.06
CA ARG A 77 8.97 -11.85 -3.71
C ARG A 77 7.58 -11.46 -3.20
N ASP A 78 7.23 -10.16 -3.25
CA ASP A 78 5.86 -9.74 -2.94
C ASP A 78 4.91 -10.11 -4.09
N LYS A 79 3.61 -10.01 -3.81
CA LYS A 79 2.56 -10.28 -4.81
C LYS A 79 2.12 -9.04 -5.56
N LEU A 80 2.87 -7.95 -5.42
CA LEU A 80 2.54 -6.68 -6.01
C LEU A 80 2.81 -6.74 -7.52
N PRO A 81 1.80 -6.59 -8.40
CA PRO A 81 2.01 -6.63 -9.84
C PRO A 81 3.00 -5.55 -10.24
N ARG A 82 4.11 -5.96 -10.87
CA ARG A 82 5.13 -5.01 -11.35
C ARG A 82 4.71 -4.45 -12.70
N ASN A 83 4.91 -3.15 -12.87
CA ASN A 83 4.65 -2.43 -14.10
C ASN A 83 5.94 -1.74 -14.55
N ASP A 84 6.11 -1.59 -15.86
CA ASP A 84 7.29 -0.95 -16.45
C ASP A 84 7.40 0.55 -16.08
N ASN A 85 6.30 1.16 -15.63
CA ASN A 85 6.25 2.52 -15.08
C ASN A 85 6.86 2.64 -13.66
N GLY A 86 7.38 1.54 -13.09
CA GLY A 86 8.16 1.54 -11.86
C GLY A 86 7.38 1.20 -10.59
N LEU A 87 8.12 1.03 -9.49
CA LEU A 87 7.61 0.54 -8.21
C LEU A 87 6.50 1.44 -7.62
N GLY A 88 6.70 2.75 -7.62
CA GLY A 88 5.72 3.71 -7.08
C GLY A 88 4.38 3.63 -7.81
N TYR A 89 4.41 3.58 -9.14
CA TYR A 89 3.23 3.38 -9.98
C TYR A 89 2.52 2.07 -9.62
N SER A 90 3.26 0.96 -9.56
CA SER A 90 2.69 -0.34 -9.21
C SER A 90 2.04 -0.36 -7.83
N VAL A 91 2.64 0.32 -6.85
CA VAL A 91 2.09 0.40 -5.49
C VAL A 91 0.78 1.16 -5.48
N VAL A 92 0.74 2.37 -6.05
CA VAL A 92 -0.48 3.19 -6.03
C VAL A 92 -1.61 2.48 -6.77
N THR A 93 -1.37 2.03 -7.99
CA THR A 93 -2.37 1.31 -8.80
C THR A 93 -2.89 0.06 -8.11
N PHE A 94 -2.03 -0.75 -7.49
CA PHE A 94 -2.48 -1.92 -6.73
C PHE A 94 -3.37 -1.54 -5.55
N LEU A 95 -2.99 -0.50 -4.81
CA LEU A 95 -3.68 -0.10 -3.60
C LEU A 95 -5.05 0.55 -3.91
N THR A 96 -5.15 1.32 -5.00
CA THR A 96 -6.36 2.05 -5.39
C THR A 96 -7.31 1.28 -6.31
N LYS A 97 -6.94 0.08 -6.77
CA LYS A 97 -7.69 -0.68 -7.79
C LYS A 97 -9.19 -0.89 -7.54
N ASN A 98 -9.62 -0.87 -6.28
CA ASN A 98 -11.01 -1.13 -5.88
C ASN A 98 -11.76 0.15 -5.46
N LEU A 99 -11.14 1.33 -5.60
CA LEU A 99 -11.81 2.60 -5.34
C LEU A 99 -12.70 2.98 -6.53
N SER A 100 -13.89 3.48 -6.22
CA SER A 100 -14.73 4.16 -7.21
C SER A 100 -14.15 5.54 -7.56
N LYS A 101 -14.68 6.17 -8.61
CA LYS A 101 -14.34 7.56 -8.97
C LYS A 101 -14.79 8.52 -7.86
N GLY A 102 -14.14 9.69 -7.77
CA GLY A 102 -14.48 10.75 -6.81
C GLY A 102 -13.57 10.83 -5.58
N HIS A 103 -12.50 10.03 -5.54
CA HIS A 103 -11.52 10.06 -4.46
C HIS A 103 -10.32 10.96 -4.78
N HIS A 104 -9.85 11.67 -3.76
CA HIS A 104 -8.58 12.39 -3.77
C HIS A 104 -7.50 11.53 -3.11
N ILE A 105 -6.49 11.16 -3.89
CA ILE A 105 -5.36 10.34 -3.42
C ILE A 105 -4.14 11.22 -3.19
N TYR A 106 -3.66 11.27 -1.95
CA TYR A 106 -2.45 11.97 -1.56
C TYR A 106 -1.27 11.00 -1.59
N ILE A 107 -0.22 11.34 -2.33
CA ILE A 107 0.96 10.50 -2.50
C ILE A 107 2.23 11.35 -2.40
N GLU A 108 3.31 10.77 -1.87
CA GLU A 108 4.61 11.43 -1.83
C GLU A 108 5.36 11.39 -3.18
N ARG A 109 6.50 12.11 -3.23
CA ARG A 109 7.39 12.17 -4.40
C ARG A 109 7.80 10.79 -4.91
N PHE A 110 8.04 9.81 -4.03
CA PHE A 110 8.43 8.45 -4.42
C PHE A 110 7.42 7.78 -5.37
N TYR A 111 6.12 8.10 -5.22
CA TYR A 111 5.05 7.54 -6.02
C TYR A 111 4.69 8.39 -7.23
N THR A 112 5.14 9.65 -7.28
CA THR A 112 4.63 10.64 -8.22
C THR A 112 5.22 10.45 -9.62
N SER A 113 4.36 10.29 -10.63
CA SER A 113 4.75 10.35 -12.04
C SER A 113 3.61 10.88 -12.92
N VAL A 114 3.93 11.50 -14.06
CA VAL A 114 2.93 12.04 -14.98
C VAL A 114 2.01 10.95 -15.53
N VAL A 115 2.58 9.77 -15.82
CA VAL A 115 1.82 8.61 -16.31
C VAL A 115 0.80 8.16 -15.26
N LEU A 116 1.23 8.02 -14.00
CA LEU A 116 0.32 7.64 -12.91
C LEU A 116 -0.84 8.62 -12.77
N MET A 117 -0.58 9.94 -12.83
CA MET A 117 -1.64 10.94 -12.67
C MET A 117 -2.68 10.88 -13.79
N LYS A 118 -2.26 10.60 -15.03
CA LYS A 118 -3.18 10.43 -16.17
C LYS A 118 -4.06 9.20 -16.00
N ASP A 119 -3.47 8.09 -15.58
CA ASP A 119 -4.18 6.82 -15.43
C ASP A 119 -5.13 6.82 -14.22
N LEU A 120 -4.80 7.54 -13.15
CA LEU A 120 -5.71 7.74 -12.01
C LEU A 120 -6.90 8.65 -12.34
N LEU A 121 -6.72 9.62 -13.24
CA LEU A 121 -7.81 10.51 -13.67
C LEU A 121 -8.78 9.80 -14.63
N ASN A 122 -8.24 8.95 -15.49
CA ASN A 122 -8.99 8.18 -16.48
C ASN A 122 -8.75 6.68 -16.28
N PRO A 123 -9.25 6.10 -15.17
CA PRO A 123 -9.08 4.67 -14.92
C PRO A 123 -9.76 3.89 -16.06
N LEU A 124 -8.99 2.98 -16.66
CA LEU A 124 -9.44 2.06 -17.72
C LEU A 124 -10.62 1.21 -17.26
#